data_AF-A0A9X7IM15-F1
#
_entry.id   AF-A0A9X7IM15-F1
#
_cell.length_a   1.000
_cell.length_b   1.000
_cell.length_c   1.000
_cell.angle_alpha   90.00
_cell.angle_beta   90.00
_cell.angle_gamma   90.00
#
_symmetry.space_group_name_H-M   'P 1'
#
loop_
_entity.id
_entity.type
_entity.pdbx_description
1 polymer ?
#
loop_
_entity_poly.entity_id
_entity_poly.type
_entity_poly.pdbx_seq_one_letter_code
_entity_poly.pdbx_strand_id
1 'polypeptide(L)'
;MDDRHKDPTVVLPYLVGRPLGATEVYEAFGYRKSAYYKAAHEGRLISADNLIRVARYFGLNPVDLQVRFGLIEHDAVAEYLESSARPLRLGDLKADLDKPPV
;
A
#
# COMPACT_ATOMS: atom_id res chain seq x y z
N MET A 1 7.78 10.58 2.00
CA MET A 1 9.02 10.13 1.34
C MET A 1 8.62 9.38 0.09
N ASP A 2 9.32 9.61 -1.03
CA ASP A 2 9.07 8.94 -2.29
C ASP A 2 10.10 7.82 -2.49
N ASP A 3 9.63 6.57 -2.47
CA ASP A 3 10.43 5.36 -2.62
C ASP A 3 10.04 4.55 -3.87
N ARG A 4 9.28 5.15 -4.80
CA ARG A 4 8.73 4.49 -6.01
C ARG A 4 9.76 3.72 -6.85
N HIS A 5 10.99 4.21 -6.89
CA HIS A 5 12.08 3.64 -7.67
C HIS A 5 13.09 2.87 -6.83
N LYS A 6 12.83 2.70 -5.54
CA LYS A 6 13.74 2.01 -4.62
C LYS A 6 13.35 0.55 -4.50
N ASP A 7 14.38 -0.28 -4.35
CA ASP A 7 14.19 -1.69 -4.03
C ASP A 7 13.60 -1.82 -2.61
N PRO A 8 12.49 -2.57 -2.40
CA PRO A 8 11.92 -2.80 -1.09
C PRO A 8 12.91 -3.37 -0.07
N THR A 9 13.92 -4.12 -0.49
CA THR A 9 14.97 -4.65 0.39
C THR A 9 15.83 -3.56 1.03
N VAL A 10 15.91 -2.38 0.40
CA VAL A 10 16.60 -1.20 0.96
C VAL A 10 15.65 -0.43 1.87
N VAL A 11 14.36 -0.40 1.51
CA VAL A 11 13.35 0.41 2.19
C VAL A 11 12.90 -0.21 3.52
N LEU A 12 12.64 -1.51 3.52
CA LEU A 12 12.08 -2.20 4.68
C LEU A 12 13.00 -2.16 5.92
N PRO A 13 14.33 -2.36 5.83
CA PRO A 13 15.19 -2.29 7.01
C PRO A 13 15.13 -0.95 7.75
N TYR A 14 15.03 0.17 7.02
CA TYR A 14 14.94 1.47 7.67
C TYR A 14 13.57 1.69 8.32
N LEU A 15 12.48 1.20 7.72
CA LEU A 15 11.13 1.30 8.29
C LEU A 15 10.96 0.44 9.53
N VAL A 16 11.56 -0.76 9.52
CA VAL A 16 11.55 -1.68 10.66
C VAL A 16 12.55 -1.24 11.74
N GLY A 17 13.54 -0.43 11.39
CA GLY A 17 14.55 0.09 12.32
C GLY A 17 15.66 -0.93 12.67
N ARG A 18 15.82 -1.98 11.86
CA ARG A 18 16.91 -2.96 12.01
C ARG A 18 17.26 -3.64 10.68
N PRO A 19 18.45 -4.24 10.57
CA PRO A 19 18.76 -5.14 9.46
C PRO A 19 17.75 -6.30 9.37
N LEU A 20 17.39 -6.67 8.14
CA LEU A 20 16.50 -7.80 7.85
C LEU A 20 17.28 -8.93 7.19
N GLY A 21 17.02 -10.16 7.62
CA GLY A 21 17.59 -11.34 6.99
C GLY A 21 16.94 -11.60 5.63
N ALA A 22 17.68 -12.17 4.68
CA ALA A 22 17.14 -12.47 3.35
C ALA A 22 15.91 -13.40 3.41
N THR A 23 15.98 -14.45 4.25
CA THR A 23 14.85 -15.39 4.46
C THR A 23 13.62 -14.68 5.01
N GLU A 24 13.82 -13.80 5.99
CA GLU A 24 12.75 -13.01 6.60
C GLU A 24 12.06 -12.12 5.56
N VAL A 25 12.83 -11.48 4.67
CA VAL A 25 12.26 -10.71 3.55
C VAL A 25 11.44 -11.60 2.63
N TYR A 26 11.95 -12.78 2.24
CA TYR A 26 11.22 -13.67 1.35
C TYR A 26 9.88 -14.11 1.95
N GLU A 27 9.89 -14.46 3.23
CA GLU A 27 8.70 -14.85 3.99
C GLU A 27 7.68 -13.71 4.10
N ALA A 28 8.15 -12.48 4.35
CA ALA A 28 7.29 -11.30 4.39
C ALA A 28 6.57 -11.05 3.06
N PHE A 29 7.24 -11.31 1.93
CA PHE A 29 6.62 -11.27 0.60
C PHE A 29 5.81 -12.54 0.27
N GLY A 30 5.83 -13.56 1.12
CA GLY A 30 5.12 -14.83 0.89
C GLY A 30 5.76 -15.69 -0.21
N TYR A 31 7.05 -15.51 -0.50
CA TYR A 31 7.77 -16.25 -1.52
C TYR A 31 8.79 -17.24 -0.92
N ARG A 32 9.00 -18.35 -1.62
CA ARG A 32 10.24 -19.13 -1.50
C ARG A 32 11.37 -18.37 -2.19
N LYS A 33 12.63 -18.56 -1.77
CA LYS A 33 13.81 -17.85 -2.30
C LYS A 33 13.85 -17.73 -3.83
N SER A 34 13.69 -18.83 -4.57
CA SER A 34 13.72 -18.80 -6.04
C SER A 34 12.56 -18.02 -6.66
N ALA A 35 11.36 -18.12 -6.08
CA ALA A 35 10.18 -17.37 -6.53
C ALA A 35 10.32 -15.87 -6.24
N TYR A 36 10.96 -15.52 -5.13
CA TYR A 36 11.25 -14.14 -4.76
C TYR A 36 12.12 -13.47 -5.82
N TYR A 37 13.27 -14.07 -6.17
CA TYR A 37 14.17 -13.49 -7.18
C TYR A 37 13.50 -13.38 -8.55
N LYS A 38 12.69 -14.38 -8.93
CA LYS A 38 11.89 -14.30 -10.16
C LYS A 38 10.91 -13.12 -10.11
N ALA A 39 10.18 -12.94 -9.01
CA ALA A 39 9.26 -11.82 -8.85
C ALA A 39 9.97 -10.46 -8.83
N ALA A 40 11.15 -10.37 -8.20
CA ALA A 40 12.00 -9.18 -8.20
C ALA A 40 12.41 -8.81 -9.63
N HIS A 41 12.92 -9.77 -10.38
CA HIS A 41 13.36 -9.57 -11.76
C HIS A 41 12.21 -9.17 -12.69
N GLU A 42 11.01 -9.71 -12.46
CA GLU A 42 9.80 -9.38 -13.21
C GLU A 42 9.11 -8.10 -12.71
N GLY A 43 9.68 -7.39 -11.73
CA GLY A 43 9.09 -6.14 -11.18
C GLY A 43 7.79 -6.34 -10.41
N ARG A 44 7.48 -7.57 -9.98
CA ARG A 44 6.21 -7.94 -9.34
C ARG A 44 6.22 -7.84 -7.81
N LEU A 45 7.32 -7.45 -7.19
CA LEU A 45 7.38 -7.28 -5.73
C LEU A 45 6.51 -6.11 -5.27
N ILE A 46 6.53 -5.00 -6.02
CA ILE A 46 5.76 -3.81 -5.69
C ILE A 46 4.34 -3.96 -6.24
N SER A 47 3.52 -4.71 -5.52
CA SER A 47 2.08 -4.85 -5.78
C SER A 47 1.30 -4.58 -4.51
N ALA A 48 0.02 -4.20 -4.64
CA ALA A 48 -0.80 -3.86 -3.49
C ALA A 48 -0.87 -5.01 -2.47
N ASP A 49 -1.13 -6.22 -2.96
CA ASP A 49 -1.23 -7.41 -2.10
C ASP A 49 0.09 -7.74 -1.40
N ASN A 50 1.22 -7.60 -2.12
CA ASN A 50 2.53 -7.87 -1.54
C ASN A 50 2.89 -6.85 -0.47
N LEU A 51 2.66 -5.55 -0.73
CA LEU A 51 2.95 -4.50 0.24
C LEU A 51 2.04 -4.61 1.48
N ILE A 52 0.77 -4.96 1.31
CA ILE A 52 -0.14 -5.24 2.44
C ILE A 52 0.38 -6.43 3.26
N ARG A 53 0.82 -7.51 2.61
CA ARG A 53 1.37 -8.69 3.29
C ARG A 53 2.64 -8.34 4.07
N VAL A 54 3.57 -7.65 3.44
CA VAL A 54 4.84 -7.21 4.05
C VAL A 54 4.57 -6.29 5.24
N ALA A 55 3.65 -5.33 5.08
CA ALA A 55 3.26 -4.44 6.18
C ALA A 55 2.74 -5.23 7.38
N ARG A 56 1.84 -6.19 7.15
CA ARG A 56 1.31 -7.05 8.21
C ARG A 56 2.39 -7.91 8.87
N TYR A 57 3.31 -8.48 8.09
CA TYR A 57 4.40 -9.31 8.61
C TYR A 57 5.31 -8.52 9.57
N PHE A 58 5.64 -7.28 9.22
CA PHE A 58 6.54 -6.42 10.01
C PHE A 58 5.82 -5.49 11.00
N GLY A 59 4.48 -5.51 11.06
CA GLY A 59 3.73 -4.58 11.90
C GLY A 59 3.80 -3.11 11.44
N LEU A 60 4.04 -2.87 10.15
CA LEU A 60 4.03 -1.54 9.54
C LEU A 60 2.60 -1.15 9.13
N ASN A 61 2.38 0.15 8.89
CA ASN A 61 1.13 0.62 8.34
C ASN A 61 1.03 0.24 6.84
N PRO A 62 0.02 -0.55 6.41
CA PRO A 62 -0.13 -0.91 5.01
C PRO A 62 -0.30 0.29 4.09
N VAL A 63 -1.03 1.33 4.52
CA VAL A 63 -1.26 2.54 3.71
C VAL A 63 0.05 3.30 3.49
N ASP A 64 0.92 3.38 4.51
CA ASP A 64 2.21 4.06 4.39
C ASP A 64 3.08 3.41 3.30
N LEU A 65 3.13 2.07 3.24
CA LEU A 65 3.86 1.39 2.16
C LEU A 65 3.26 1.67 0.78
N GLN A 66 1.93 1.66 0.66
CA GLN A 66 1.25 1.91 -0.60
C GLN A 66 1.54 3.33 -1.12
N VAL A 67 1.57 4.32 -0.23
CA VAL A 67 1.91 5.71 -0.57
C VAL A 67 3.38 5.85 -0.93
N ARG A 68 4.30 5.31 -0.13
CA ARG A 68 5.75 5.40 -0.37
C ARG A 68 6.16 4.80 -1.72
N PHE A 69 5.55 3.68 -2.09
CA PHE A 69 5.80 3.02 -3.37
C PHE A 69 4.89 3.50 -4.51
N GLY A 70 4.05 4.52 -4.27
CA GLY A 70 3.26 5.18 -5.32
C GLY A 70 2.10 4.37 -5.87
N LEU A 71 1.59 3.39 -5.12
CA LEU A 71 0.38 2.66 -5.48
C LEU A 71 -0.89 3.43 -5.09
N ILE A 72 -0.76 4.34 -4.13
CA ILE A 72 -1.81 5.27 -3.72
C ILE A 72 -1.18 6.66 -3.64
N GLU A 73 -1.79 7.64 -4.29
CA GLU A 73 -1.35 9.03 -4.19
C GLU A 73 -1.68 9.61 -2.80
N HIS A 74 -0.83 10.47 -2.28
CA HIS A 74 -1.04 11.08 -0.97
C HIS A 74 -2.38 11.85 -0.90
N ASP A 75 -2.74 12.55 -1.97
CA ASP A 75 -3.99 13.30 -2.05
C ASP A 75 -5.22 12.37 -2.02
N ALA A 76 -5.12 11.17 -2.60
CA ALA A 76 -6.19 10.18 -2.53
C ALA A 76 -6.43 9.68 -1.10
N VAL A 77 -5.38 9.60 -0.27
CA VAL A 77 -5.52 9.30 1.16
C VAL A 77 -6.20 10.44 1.90
N ALA A 78 -5.84 11.70 1.60
CA ALA A 78 -6.49 12.86 2.20
C ALA A 78 -7.98 12.92 1.86
N GLU A 79 -8.34 12.74 0.58
CA GLU A 79 -9.73 12.70 0.10
C GLU A 79 -10.53 11.56 0.76
N TYR A 80 -9.92 10.39 0.93
CA TYR A 80 -10.55 9.28 1.65
C TYR A 80 -10.83 9.63 3.12
N LEU A 81 -9.88 10.26 3.82
CA LEU A 81 -10.08 10.66 5.22
C LEU A 81 -11.17 11.74 5.34
N GLU A 82 -11.17 12.74 4.46
CA GLU A 82 -12.17 13.81 4.42
C GLU A 82 -13.58 13.27 4.13
N SER A 83 -13.72 12.35 3.16
CA SER A 83 -15.00 11.72 2.84
C SER A 83 -15.49 10.80 3.97
N SER A 84 -14.59 10.10 4.66
CA SER A 84 -14.94 9.23 5.80
C SER A 84 -15.37 10.02 7.04
N ALA A 85 -14.86 11.24 7.22
CA ALA A 85 -15.23 12.15 8.30
C ALA A 85 -16.61 12.79 8.10
N ARG A 86 -17.13 12.82 6.87
CA ARG A 86 -18.50 13.21 6.58
C ARG A 86 -19.39 11.97 6.76
N PRO A 87 -20.19 11.85 7.83
CA PRO A 87 -21.18 10.78 7.89
C PRO A 87 -22.08 10.94 6.67
N LEU A 88 -22.11 9.92 5.80
CA LEU A 88 -23.06 9.84 4.70
C LEU A 88 -24.45 10.00 5.30
N ARG A 89 -25.04 11.19 5.18
CA ARG A 89 -26.41 11.40 5.65
C ARG A 89 -27.30 10.85 4.56
N LEU A 90 -28.28 10.04 4.95
CA LEU A 90 -29.27 9.47 4.03
C LEU A 90 -29.95 10.55 3.14
N GLY A 91 -29.99 11.81 3.60
CA GLY A 91 -30.47 12.96 2.83
C GLY A 91 -29.61 13.35 1.61
N ASP A 92 -28.31 13.04 1.63
CA ASP A 92 -27.39 13.35 0.52
C ASP A 92 -27.68 12.46 -0.71
N LEU A 93 -28.18 11.24 -0.49
CA LEU A 93 -28.57 10.31 -1.55
C LEU A 93 -29.88 10.72 -2.25
N LYS A 94 -30.77 11.43 -1.54
CA LYS A 94 -32.05 11.90 -2.13
C LYS A 94 -31.83 13.09 -3.07
N ALA A 95 -30.86 13.95 -2.79
CA ALA A 95 -30.58 15.13 -3.61
C ALA A 95 -30.14 14.78 -5.04
N ASP A 96 -29.50 13.62 -5.23
CA ASP A 96 -29.01 13.18 -6.53
C ASP A 96 -30.10 12.52 -7.40
N LEU A 97 -31.17 12.02 -6.78
CA LEU A 97 -32.34 11.45 -7.47
C LEU A 97 -33.35 12.52 -7.95
N ASP A 98 -33.36 13.70 -7.32
CA ASP A 98 -34.26 14.80 -7.68
C ASP A 98 -33.68 15.70 -8.79
N LYS A 99 -32.47 15.41 -9.28
CA LYS A 99 -31.87 16.14 -10.41
C LYS A 99 -32.44 15.60 -11.73
N PRO A 100 -33.16 16.43 -12.52
CA PRO A 100 -33.68 15.97 -13.80
C PRO A 100 -32.53 15.61 -14.75
N PRO A 101 -32.68 14.55 -15.57
CA PRO A 101 -31.67 14.16 -16.53
C PRO A 101 -31.46 15.31 -17.54
N VAL A 102 -30.21 15.67 -17.78
CA VAL A 102 -29.78 16.59 -18.85
C VAL A 102 -29.85 15.91 -20.20
#